data_AF-A0A8T4WM15-F1
#
_entry.id   AF-A0A8T4WM15-F1
#
_cell.length_a   1.000
_cell.length_b   1.000
_cell.length_c   1.000
_cell.angle_alpha   90.00
_cell.angle_beta   90.00
_cell.angle_gamma   90.00
#
_symmetry.space_group_name_H-M   'P 1'
#
loop_
_entity.id
_entity.type
_entity.pdbx_description
1 polymer ?
#
loop_
_entity_poly.entity_id
_entity_poly.type
_entity_poly.pdbx_seq_one_letter_code
_entity_poly.pdbx_strand_id
1 'polypeptide(L)'
;MSIEIRPIGEVAKEESRVCIWIYDSFWDATLNLDKFSHLIILWWISGRDNPESRQTLRVVPKGDEETVEESGVFACRSPARPNPIGHTVVALRDIDEAAKRLVIDQIDAFHGTPVLDIKPYMPTSDRVDGAEVPIWFRSLLPRYTNSY
;
A
#
# COMPACT_ATOMS: atom_id res chain seq x y z
N MET A 1 -21.69 -10.02 11.65
CA MET A 1 -21.44 -9.75 10.21
C MET A 1 -20.04 -10.24 9.90
N SER A 2 -19.87 -11.07 8.87
CA SER A 2 -18.56 -11.49 8.36
C SER A 2 -18.27 -10.76 7.05
N ILE A 3 -17.00 -10.45 6.80
CA ILE A 3 -16.52 -9.86 5.55
C ILE A 3 -15.59 -10.89 4.91
N GLU A 4 -15.83 -11.21 3.65
CA GLU A 4 -14.95 -12.05 2.84
C GLU A 4 -14.04 -11.15 1.99
N ILE A 5 -12.73 -11.36 2.05
CA ILE A 5 -11.75 -10.66 1.23
C ILE A 5 -11.19 -11.65 0.21
N ARG A 6 -11.15 -11.26 -1.07
CA ARG A 6 -10.63 -12.07 -2.17
C ARG A 6 -9.42 -11.38 -2.78
N PRO A 7 -8.23 -11.97 -2.72
CA PRO A 7 -7.08 -11.47 -3.46
C PRO A 7 -7.38 -11.43 -4.97
N ILE A 8 -7.00 -10.34 -5.62
CA ILE A 8 -7.18 -10.13 -7.06
C ILE A 8 -5.88 -10.33 -7.86
N GLY A 9 -4.78 -10.49 -7.15
CA GLY A 9 -3.44 -10.58 -7.71
C GLY A 9 -2.38 -10.59 -6.62
N GLU A 10 -1.13 -10.48 -7.02
CA GLU A 10 0.03 -10.53 -6.13
C GLU A 10 1.11 -9.55 -6.56
N VAL A 11 1.87 -9.05 -5.58
CA VAL A 11 3.07 -8.27 -5.82
C VAL A 11 4.18 -9.19 -6.31
N ALA A 12 4.72 -8.91 -7.49
CA ALA A 12 5.88 -9.60 -8.06
C ALA A 12 7.07 -8.64 -8.06
N LYS A 13 8.09 -8.95 -7.24
CA LYS A 13 9.40 -8.27 -7.31
C LYS A 13 10.37 -9.11 -8.14
N GLU A 14 10.84 -8.54 -9.24
CA GLU A 14 11.87 -9.07 -10.12
C GLU A 14 13.16 -8.25 -9.93
N GLU A 15 14.30 -8.69 -10.47
CA GLU A 15 15.62 -8.06 -10.19
C GLU A 15 15.68 -6.56 -10.50
N SER A 16 14.89 -6.07 -11.46
CA SER A 16 14.88 -4.65 -11.87
C SER A 16 13.50 -4.01 -11.90
N ARG A 17 12.43 -4.74 -11.55
CA ARG A 17 11.05 -4.28 -11.73
C ARG A 17 10.18 -4.69 -10.55
N VAL A 18 9.23 -3.81 -10.25
CA VAL A 18 8.13 -4.10 -9.33
C VAL A 18 6.86 -4.17 -10.17
N CYS A 19 6.16 -5.29 -10.08
CA CYS A 19 4.96 -5.55 -10.83
C CYS A 19 3.82 -5.97 -9.89
N ILE A 20 2.59 -5.79 -10.35
CA ILE A 20 1.42 -6.46 -9.80
C ILE A 20 0.94 -7.44 -10.85
N TRP A 21 0.99 -8.74 -10.52
CA TRP A 21 0.36 -9.77 -11.34
C TRP A 21 -1.12 -9.84 -10.97
N ILE A 22 -1.99 -9.67 -11.95
CA ILE A 22 -3.44 -9.77 -11.77
C ILE A 22 -3.91 -11.16 -12.20
N TYR A 23 -4.74 -11.80 -11.37
CA TYR A 23 -5.28 -13.11 -11.73
C TYR A 23 -6.24 -13.01 -12.92
N ASP A 24 -6.27 -14.06 -13.71
CA ASP A 24 -7.05 -14.15 -14.96
C ASP A 24 -8.51 -13.74 -14.83
N SER A 25 -9.17 -14.14 -13.73
CA SER A 25 -10.57 -13.84 -13.45
C SER A 25 -10.86 -12.35 -13.22
N PHE A 26 -9.83 -11.54 -12.96
CA PHE A 26 -9.95 -10.12 -12.68
C PHE A 26 -9.29 -9.24 -13.73
N TRP A 27 -8.62 -9.81 -14.74
CA TRP A 27 -7.85 -9.03 -15.73
C TRP A 27 -8.72 -8.03 -16.49
N ASP A 28 -9.94 -8.41 -16.87
CA ASP A 28 -10.87 -7.53 -17.61
C ASP A 28 -11.17 -6.22 -16.85
N ALA A 29 -11.07 -6.22 -15.52
CA ALA A 29 -11.24 -5.03 -14.70
C ALA A 29 -10.11 -3.99 -14.85
N THR A 30 -9.03 -4.29 -15.57
CA THR A 30 -7.92 -3.37 -15.86
C THR A 30 -8.17 -2.50 -17.10
N LEU A 31 -9.28 -2.70 -17.81
CA LEU A 31 -9.64 -1.93 -18.99
C LEU A 31 -9.57 -0.41 -18.71
N ASN A 32 -8.83 0.32 -19.56
CA ASN A 32 -8.57 1.76 -19.47
C ASN A 32 -7.76 2.22 -18.25
N LEU A 33 -7.11 1.32 -17.51
CA LEU A 33 -6.22 1.70 -16.41
C LEU A 33 -5.01 2.52 -16.90
N ASP A 34 -4.60 2.32 -18.16
CA ASP A 34 -3.56 3.07 -18.87
C ASP A 34 -3.87 4.57 -19.02
N LYS A 35 -5.12 4.99 -18.80
CA LYS A 35 -5.51 6.42 -18.82
C LYS A 35 -5.11 7.16 -17.54
N PHE A 36 -4.56 6.47 -16.55
CA PHE A 36 -4.14 7.05 -15.27
C PHE A 36 -2.64 6.89 -15.08
N SER A 37 -1.99 7.94 -14.59
CA SER A 37 -0.55 7.91 -14.31
C SER A 37 -0.20 7.28 -12.96
N HIS A 38 -1.14 7.28 -12.01
CA HIS A 38 -0.94 6.81 -10.65
C HIS A 38 -2.13 5.98 -10.17
N LEU A 39 -1.83 5.01 -9.31
CA LEU A 39 -2.79 4.08 -8.73
C LEU A 39 -2.66 4.06 -7.21
N ILE A 40 -3.77 3.79 -6.54
CA ILE A 40 -3.84 3.37 -5.13
C ILE A 40 -3.94 1.86 -5.12
N ILE A 41 -3.00 1.20 -4.44
CA ILE A 41 -2.95 -0.25 -4.28
C ILE A 41 -3.27 -0.59 -2.82
N LEU A 42 -4.33 -1.38 -2.61
CA LEU A 42 -4.60 -2.00 -1.31
C LEU A 42 -4.09 -3.44 -1.34
N TRP A 43 -3.31 -3.82 -0.35
CA TRP A 43 -2.65 -5.11 -0.29
C TRP A 43 -2.68 -5.68 1.13
N TRP A 44 -2.58 -7.00 1.25
CA TRP A 44 -2.67 -7.67 2.55
C TRP A 44 -1.27 -7.88 3.14
N ILE A 45 -1.01 -7.31 4.32
CA ILE A 45 0.26 -7.45 5.02
C ILE A 45 0.35 -8.85 5.64
N SER A 46 0.50 -9.86 4.79
CA SER A 46 0.44 -11.29 5.13
C SER A 46 1.40 -11.68 6.25
N GLY A 47 2.59 -11.07 6.32
CA GLY A 47 3.55 -11.28 7.40
C GLY A 47 3.09 -10.81 8.79
N ARG A 48 1.95 -10.10 8.90
CA ARG A 48 1.32 -9.66 10.15
C ARG A 48 -0.10 -10.21 10.33
N ASP A 49 -0.53 -11.13 9.49
CA ASP A 49 -1.83 -11.78 9.63
C ASP A 49 -1.76 -12.95 10.62
N ASN A 50 -1.56 -12.63 11.89
CA ASN A 50 -1.53 -13.58 12.99
C ASN A 50 -2.31 -13.02 14.20
N PRO A 51 -2.80 -13.88 15.12
CA PRO A 51 -3.63 -13.44 16.24
C PRO A 51 -3.01 -12.33 17.09
N GLU A 52 -1.71 -12.40 17.36
CA GLU A 52 -0.99 -11.41 18.17
C GLU A 52 -0.95 -10.03 17.50
N SER A 53 -0.53 -9.99 16.24
CA SER A 53 -0.44 -8.74 15.46
C SER A 53 -1.81 -8.11 15.23
N ARG A 54 -2.86 -8.93 15.07
CA ARG A 54 -4.25 -8.45 14.90
C ARG A 54 -4.88 -7.93 16.19
N GLN A 55 -4.41 -8.37 17.35
CA GLN A 55 -4.84 -7.88 18.66
C GLN A 55 -4.03 -6.66 19.14
N THR A 56 -3.00 -6.26 18.40
CA THR A 56 -2.17 -5.10 18.74
C THR A 56 -2.98 -3.81 18.60
N LEU A 57 -3.13 -3.07 19.69
CA LEU A 57 -3.87 -1.80 19.73
C LEU A 57 -2.96 -0.57 19.82
N ARG A 58 -1.75 -0.74 20.34
CA ARG A 58 -0.75 0.32 20.54
C ARG A 58 0.63 -0.16 20.11
N VAL A 59 1.45 0.76 19.62
CA VAL A 59 2.84 0.54 19.21
C VAL A 59 3.66 1.78 19.48
N VAL A 60 4.98 1.64 19.52
CA VAL A 60 5.89 2.77 19.31
C VAL A 60 6.22 2.80 17.81
N PRO A 61 5.76 3.82 17.05
CA PRO A 61 6.09 3.94 15.63
C PRO A 61 7.60 4.00 15.39
N LYS A 62 8.06 3.66 14.19
CA LYS A 62 9.45 3.98 13.79
C LYS A 62 9.57 5.50 13.62
N GLY A 63 10.48 6.12 14.34
CA GLY A 63 10.70 7.57 14.36
C GLY A 63 11.98 7.93 15.09
N ASP A 64 12.16 9.22 15.36
CA ASP A 64 13.18 9.72 16.27
C ASP A 64 12.81 9.31 17.71
N GLU A 65 13.68 8.55 18.37
CA GLU A 65 13.44 7.99 19.71
C GLU A 65 13.20 9.08 20.77
N GLU A 66 13.68 10.31 20.56
CA GLU A 66 13.48 11.41 21.51
C GLU A 66 12.09 12.04 21.41
N THR A 67 11.42 11.91 20.27
CA THR A 67 10.13 12.58 20.01
C THR A 67 8.97 11.63 19.76
N VAL A 68 9.26 10.36 19.44
CA VAL A 68 8.23 9.38 19.11
C VAL A 68 7.47 8.92 20.36
N GLU A 69 6.15 9.05 20.31
CA GLU A 69 5.26 8.65 21.38
C GLU A 69 4.60 7.30 21.07
N GLU A 70 4.34 6.51 22.12
CA GLU A 70 3.45 5.34 21.98
C GLU A 70 2.10 5.82 21.42
N SER A 71 1.67 5.18 20.35
CA SER A 71 0.49 5.58 19.59
C SER A 71 -0.44 4.40 19.37
N GLY A 72 -1.75 4.68 19.32
CA GLY A 72 -2.71 3.69 18.83
C GLY A 72 -2.39 3.28 17.39
N VAL A 73 -2.65 2.03 17.01
CA VAL A 73 -2.37 1.52 15.65
C VAL A 73 -3.16 2.25 14.54
N PHE A 74 -4.22 2.98 14.90
CA PHE A 74 -5.00 3.84 14.01
C PHE A 74 -4.45 5.26 13.88
N ALA A 75 -3.61 5.70 14.82
CA ALA A 75 -2.90 6.98 14.76
C ALA A 75 -1.56 6.87 14.00
N CYS A 76 -1.23 5.68 13.49
CA CYS A 76 -0.01 5.44 12.71
C CYS A 76 -0.26 4.43 11.57
N ARG A 77 0.79 4.09 10.84
CA ARG A 77 0.77 3.10 9.74
C ARG A 77 1.44 1.78 10.11
N SER A 78 1.33 1.36 11.37
CA SER A 78 1.88 0.07 11.81
C SER A 78 1.27 -1.09 11.02
N PRO A 79 2.09 -2.07 10.60
CA PRO A 79 1.60 -3.26 9.92
C PRO A 79 0.90 -4.23 10.89
N ALA A 80 1.15 -4.15 12.20
CA ALA A 80 0.38 -4.85 13.22
C ALA A 80 -0.90 -4.05 13.53
N ARG A 81 -2.05 -4.58 13.11
CA ARG A 81 -3.36 -3.96 13.25
C ARG A 81 -4.49 -4.98 13.04
N PRO A 82 -5.73 -4.70 13.51
CA PRO A 82 -6.85 -5.63 13.43
C PRO A 82 -7.15 -6.18 12.04
N ASN A 83 -7.01 -5.35 11.00
CA ASN A 83 -7.06 -5.75 9.60
C ASN A 83 -5.76 -5.29 8.93
N PRO A 84 -4.81 -6.20 8.65
CA PRO A 84 -3.50 -5.88 8.12
C PRO A 84 -3.57 -5.49 6.63
N ILE A 85 -4.18 -4.33 6.35
CA ILE A 85 -4.29 -3.76 5.01
C ILE A 85 -3.22 -2.68 4.85
N GLY A 86 -2.34 -2.90 3.88
CA GLY A 86 -1.39 -1.92 3.36
C GLY A 86 -2.02 -1.05 2.29
N HIS A 87 -1.48 0.15 2.12
CA HIS A 87 -1.95 1.15 1.19
C HIS A 87 -0.74 1.88 0.60
N THR A 88 -0.61 1.83 -0.72
CA THR A 88 0.50 2.49 -1.42
C THR A 88 -0.04 3.24 -2.63
N VAL A 89 0.39 4.49 -2.80
CA VAL A 89 0.20 5.24 -4.05
C VAL A 89 1.45 5.01 -4.91
N VAL A 90 1.25 4.60 -6.16
CA VAL A 90 2.31 4.18 -7.07
C VAL A 90 2.15 4.83 -8.43
N ALA A 91 3.24 5.08 -9.15
CA ALA A 91 3.17 5.45 -10.55
C ALA A 91 2.97 4.19 -11.41
N LEU A 92 1.98 4.19 -12.30
CA LEU A 92 1.79 3.16 -13.30
C LEU A 92 2.76 3.44 -14.45
N ARG A 93 3.75 2.57 -14.64
CA ARG A 93 4.81 2.73 -15.63
C ARG A 93 4.48 2.06 -16.96
N ASP A 94 3.82 0.91 -16.90
CA ASP A 94 3.44 0.13 -18.08
C ASP A 94 2.34 -0.89 -17.74
N ILE A 95 1.66 -1.40 -18.76
CA ILE A 95 0.71 -2.53 -18.66
C ILE A 95 1.16 -3.61 -19.65
N ASP A 96 1.65 -4.74 -19.11
CA ASP A 96 2.00 -5.92 -19.90
C ASP A 96 0.76 -6.82 -20.01
N GLU A 97 0.00 -6.65 -21.09
CA GLU A 97 -1.21 -7.43 -21.33
C GLU A 97 -0.93 -8.92 -21.55
N ALA A 98 0.20 -9.25 -22.17
CA ALA A 98 0.56 -10.63 -22.46
C ALA A 98 0.85 -11.42 -21.17
N ALA A 99 1.52 -10.77 -20.21
CA ALA A 99 1.82 -11.36 -18.91
C ALA A 99 0.75 -11.09 -17.84
N LYS A 100 -0.24 -10.25 -18.13
CA LYS A 100 -1.27 -9.75 -17.19
C LYS A 100 -0.68 -9.05 -15.97
N ARG A 101 0.25 -8.12 -16.23
CA ARG A 101 1.00 -7.41 -15.19
C ARG A 101 0.89 -5.90 -15.33
N LEU A 102 0.81 -5.23 -14.19
CA LEU A 102 0.97 -3.78 -14.08
C LEU A 102 2.38 -3.50 -13.59
N VAL A 103 3.18 -2.76 -14.36
CA VAL A 103 4.53 -2.35 -13.96
C VAL A 103 4.43 -1.05 -13.16
N ILE A 104 4.98 -1.02 -11.95
CA ILE A 104 4.89 0.11 -11.03
C ILE A 104 6.29 0.55 -10.58
N ASP A 105 6.42 1.76 -10.04
CA ASP A 105 7.70 2.27 -9.55
C ASP A 105 8.16 1.63 -8.26
N GLN A 106 7.27 1.50 -7.27
CA GLN A 106 7.64 1.04 -5.93
C GLN A 106 6.46 0.51 -5.15
N ILE A 107 6.73 -0.41 -4.23
CA ILE A 107 5.79 -0.82 -3.18
C ILE A 107 6.54 -1.37 -1.97
N ASP A 108 6.04 -1.06 -0.80
CA ASP A 108 6.52 -1.51 0.51
C ASP A 108 5.95 -2.89 0.93
N ALA A 109 5.59 -3.71 -0.06
CA ALA A 109 5.15 -5.09 0.09
C ALA A 109 6.27 -6.09 -0.27
N PHE A 110 6.20 -7.33 0.19
CA PHE A 110 7.11 -8.40 -0.21
C PHE A 110 6.68 -9.06 -1.52
N HIS A 111 7.57 -9.80 -2.19
CA HIS A 111 7.19 -10.68 -3.29
C HIS A 111 6.14 -11.71 -2.82
N GLY A 112 5.13 -11.98 -3.64
CA GLY A 112 4.00 -12.87 -3.31
C GLY A 112 2.96 -12.25 -2.37
N THR A 113 3.05 -10.94 -2.08
CA THR A 113 2.08 -10.28 -1.21
C THR A 113 0.72 -10.16 -1.93
N PRO A 114 -0.39 -10.62 -1.32
CA PRO A 114 -1.71 -10.52 -1.95
C PRO A 114 -2.15 -9.06 -2.16
N VAL A 115 -2.63 -8.76 -3.36
CA VAL A 115 -3.29 -7.49 -3.69
C VAL A 115 -4.80 -7.68 -3.56
N LEU A 116 -5.45 -6.72 -2.91
CA LEU A 116 -6.88 -6.76 -2.60
C LEU A 116 -7.70 -5.88 -3.54
N ASP A 117 -7.18 -4.71 -3.90
CA ASP A 117 -7.91 -3.71 -4.65
C ASP A 117 -6.97 -2.72 -5.34
N ILE A 118 -7.41 -2.14 -6.44
CA ILE A 118 -6.68 -1.17 -7.24
C ILE A 118 -7.64 -0.05 -7.62
N LYS A 119 -7.23 1.21 -7.39
CA LYS A 119 -8.02 2.39 -7.77
C LYS A 119 -7.14 3.39 -8.51
N PRO A 120 -7.68 4.16 -9.47
CA PRO A 120 -6.96 5.31 -9.98
C PRO A 120 -6.74 6.33 -8.85
N TYR A 121 -5.56 6.92 -8.77
CA TYR A 121 -5.33 8.09 -7.93
C TYR A 121 -5.95 9.32 -8.59
N MET A 122 -6.91 9.94 -7.92
CA MET A 122 -7.65 11.10 -8.40
C MET A 122 -7.31 12.32 -7.53
N PRO A 123 -6.50 13.27 -8.01
CA PRO A 123 -6.14 14.46 -7.23
C PRO A 123 -7.35 15.24 -6.72
N THR A 124 -8.49 15.18 -7.41
CA THR A 124 -9.74 15.84 -7.00
C THR A 124 -10.37 15.25 -5.74
N SER A 125 -10.09 13.99 -5.38
CA SER A 125 -10.63 13.32 -4.19
C SER A 125 -9.57 12.89 -3.18
N ASP A 126 -8.36 12.59 -3.65
CA ASP A 126 -7.34 11.90 -2.86
C ASP A 126 -6.24 12.85 -2.37
N ARG A 127 -6.12 14.04 -2.97
CA ARG A 127 -5.17 15.07 -2.56
C ARG A 127 -5.82 16.02 -1.57
N VAL A 128 -5.17 16.21 -0.42
CA VAL A 128 -5.52 17.24 0.56
C VAL A 128 -4.34 18.19 0.69
N ASP A 129 -4.49 19.39 0.16
CA ASP A 129 -3.48 20.44 0.32
C ASP A 129 -3.43 20.92 1.78
N GLY A 130 -2.22 21.13 2.29
CA GLY A 130 -2.02 21.63 3.66
C GLY A 130 -2.31 20.61 4.77
N ALA A 131 -2.34 19.30 4.47
CA ALA A 131 -2.48 18.28 5.50
C ALA A 131 -1.36 18.37 6.54
N GLU A 132 -1.73 18.36 7.82
CA GLU A 132 -0.79 18.42 8.94
C GLU A 132 -0.56 17.05 9.58
N VAL A 133 0.61 16.89 10.20
CA VAL A 133 1.03 15.68 10.90
C VAL A 133 1.65 16.04 12.25
N PRO A 134 1.63 15.13 13.25
CA PRO A 134 2.30 15.34 14.53
C PRO A 134 3.78 15.69 14.38
N ILE A 135 4.35 16.39 15.36
CA ILE A 135 5.75 16.87 15.32
C ILE A 135 6.72 15.72 15.10
N TRP A 136 6.55 14.60 15.79
CA TRP A 136 7.39 13.41 15.66
C TRP A 136 7.34 12.77 14.26
N PHE A 137 6.28 13.01 13.47
CA PHE A 137 6.18 12.56 12.09
C PHE A 137 6.96 13.47 11.13
N ARG A 138 7.20 14.75 11.51
CA ARG A 138 7.91 15.71 10.65
C ARG A 138 9.34 15.27 10.35
N SER A 139 10.00 14.57 11.27
CA SER A 139 11.33 13.98 11.04
C SER A 139 11.30 12.85 10.00
N LEU A 140 10.14 12.24 9.75
CA LEU A 140 9.94 11.20 8.74
C LEU A 140 9.51 11.77 7.38
N LEU A 141 9.12 13.04 7.29
CA LEU A 141 8.68 13.65 6.02
C LEU A 141 9.70 13.49 4.87
N PRO A 142 11.02 13.65 5.08
CA PRO A 142 12.00 13.42 4.01
C PRO A 142 11.93 12.02 3.39
N ARG A 143 11.41 11.01 4.11
CA ARG A 143 11.22 9.65 3.57
C ARG A 143 10.02 9.54 2.61
N TYR A 144 9.09 10.49 2.66
CA TYR A 144 7.82 10.42 1.93
C TYR A 144 7.60 11.59 0.95
N THR A 145 8.38 12.67 1.06
CA THR A 145 8.34 13.80 0.12
C THR A 145 9.49 13.80 -0.88
N ASN A 146 10.55 13.01 -0.64
CA ASN A 146 11.66 12.81 -1.57
C ASN A 146 11.63 11.38 -2.12
N SER A 147 10.70 11.11 -3.02
CA SER A 147 10.72 9.90 -3.85
C SER A 147 10.82 10.35 -5.31
N TYR A 148 12.07 10.36 -5.80
CA TYR A 148 12.58 10.48 -7.18
C TYR A 148 11.99 11.53 -8.13
#